data_AF-A0A7S9KKK6-F1
#
_entry.id   AF-A0A7S9KKK6-F1
#
_cell.length_a   1.000
_cell.length_b   1.000
_cell.length_c   1.000
_cell.angle_alpha   90.00
_cell.angle_beta   90.00
_cell.angle_gamma   90.00
#
_symmetry.space_group_name_H-M   'P 1'
#
loop_
_entity.id
_entity.type
_entity.pdbx_description
1 polymer ?
#
loop_
_entity_poly.entity_id
_entity_poly.type
_entity_poly.pdbx_seq_one_letter_code
_entity_poly.pdbx_strand_id
1 'polypeptide(L)'
;MPRCRASCTLLRTSQWLCVQRTTLQHYNTDQHRFLPHRTHHLLLNCCCCFTVQTFSSTAHQMDTSPLKEVQVPPAPGQKHSHTVVFLHGRGDNAPHFCESLQYSRDSRGRTLSDAFPSFRWVFPQAPSRKPGEWNQWFDVWNVKNFAENENLQAEGLREVVPKIRNILAREANDLDGRWEKIILMGISMGSATSVHTLFNLDIPSPETRLGAFIGFSGRCPFAGQTLDEMRRTLQVESCPAHGDVLKKTPMLLEHCANDPLVLVEWGRKQCEVLRGFGANVTWREYPDGGHWINSPRGIDDAVAFLTAALELEQATNDSENLGTQG
;
A
#
# COMPACT_ATOMS: atom_id res chain seq x y z
N MET A 1 65.46 -3.13 -33.04
CA MET A 1 65.53 -4.50 -33.60
C MET A 1 65.94 -5.47 -32.50
N PRO A 2 65.44 -6.72 -32.49
CA PRO A 2 64.35 -7.09 -31.58
C PRO A 2 64.60 -8.41 -30.82
N ARG A 3 63.63 -8.82 -29.98
CA ARG A 3 62.95 -10.13 -30.11
C ARG A 3 61.56 -10.14 -29.45
N CYS A 4 60.56 -10.54 -30.23
CA CYS A 4 59.13 -10.74 -29.93
C CYS A 4 58.89 -12.06 -29.16
N ARG A 5 57.80 -12.24 -28.39
CA ARG A 5 56.42 -12.71 -28.74
C ARG A 5 55.68 -12.92 -27.38
N ALA A 6 54.37 -12.96 -27.18
CA ALA A 6 53.14 -12.75 -27.93
C ALA A 6 51.98 -12.57 -26.92
N SER A 7 50.86 -12.04 -27.40
CA SER A 7 49.64 -11.60 -26.72
C SER A 7 48.73 -12.73 -26.18
N CYS A 8 47.93 -12.45 -25.15
CA CYS A 8 46.50 -12.88 -25.09
C CYS A 8 45.74 -12.19 -23.94
N THR A 9 44.83 -11.29 -24.30
CA THR A 9 43.82 -10.66 -23.44
C THR A 9 42.59 -11.58 -23.40
N LEU A 10 41.98 -11.82 -22.24
CA LEU A 10 40.60 -12.33 -22.16
C LEU A 10 39.94 -11.92 -20.84
N LEU A 11 39.11 -10.88 -20.94
CA LEU A 11 38.00 -10.57 -20.03
C LEU A 11 36.97 -11.71 -20.09
N ARG A 12 36.48 -12.17 -18.93
CA ARG A 12 35.23 -12.95 -18.84
C ARG A 12 34.22 -12.17 -18.01
N THR A 13 33.32 -11.53 -18.72
CA THR A 13 31.99 -11.10 -18.28
C THR A 13 31.03 -12.28 -18.42
N SER A 14 30.30 -12.63 -17.36
CA SER A 14 29.19 -13.58 -17.43
C SER A 14 27.88 -12.79 -17.47
N GLN A 15 27.31 -12.62 -18.67
CA GLN A 15 25.92 -12.25 -18.89
C GLN A 15 25.20 -13.50 -19.40
N TRP A 16 24.15 -13.92 -18.69
CA TRP A 16 23.19 -14.91 -19.18
C TRP A 16 22.02 -14.15 -19.81
N LEU A 17 21.94 -14.18 -21.14
CA LEU A 17 20.77 -13.78 -21.92
C LEU A 17 20.00 -15.07 -22.29
N CYS A 18 18.83 -15.26 -21.69
CA CYS A 18 17.86 -16.26 -22.12
C CYS A 18 16.99 -15.63 -23.22
N VAL A 19 17.17 -16.07 -24.46
CA VAL A 19 16.31 -15.73 -25.59
C VAL A 19 15.35 -16.90 -25.80
N GLN A 20 14.07 -16.72 -25.42
CA GLN A 20 13.00 -17.64 -25.83
C GLN A 20 12.56 -17.28 -27.26
N ARG A 21 12.78 -18.20 -28.21
CA ARG A 21 12.12 -18.18 -29.53
C ARG A 21 10.92 -19.13 -29.48
N THR A 22 9.72 -18.57 -29.55
CA THR A 22 8.49 -19.27 -29.88
C THR A 22 8.38 -19.42 -31.40
N THR A 23 8.45 -20.65 -31.90
CA THR A 23 8.11 -20.97 -33.31
C THR A 23 6.61 -21.19 -33.45
N LEU A 24 5.95 -20.28 -34.17
CA LEU A 24 4.61 -20.44 -34.73
C LEU A 24 4.68 -21.39 -35.94
N GLN A 25 4.03 -22.56 -35.89
CA GLN A 25 3.79 -23.38 -37.08
C GLN A 25 2.46 -22.99 -37.72
N HIS A 26 2.54 -22.53 -38.97
CA HIS A 26 1.41 -22.35 -39.87
C HIS A 26 0.98 -23.71 -40.44
N TYR A 27 -0.33 -23.98 -40.39
CA TYR A 27 -0.98 -25.04 -41.16
C TYR A 27 -1.03 -24.64 -42.64
N ASN A 28 -0.63 -25.53 -43.55
CA ASN A 28 -0.99 -25.44 -44.95
C ASN A 28 -1.47 -26.80 -45.46
N THR A 29 -2.59 -26.77 -46.16
CA THR A 29 -3.31 -27.88 -46.78
C THR A 29 -2.72 -28.21 -48.14
N ASP A 30 -2.52 -29.49 -48.46
CA ASP A 30 -2.81 -30.00 -49.81
C ASP A 30 -2.84 -31.54 -49.87
N GLN A 31 -3.76 -32.05 -50.69
CA GLN A 31 -4.05 -33.47 -50.91
C GLN A 31 -3.19 -34.08 -52.03
N HIS A 32 -2.91 -35.39 -51.97
CA HIS A 32 -3.14 -36.36 -53.07
C HIS A 32 -2.86 -37.82 -52.63
N ARG A 33 -3.68 -38.75 -53.17
CA ARG A 33 -3.75 -40.20 -52.92
C ARG A 33 -2.63 -41.01 -53.61
N PHE A 34 -2.22 -42.15 -53.03
CA PHE A 34 -2.41 -43.55 -53.53
C PHE A 34 -1.41 -44.57 -52.89
N LEU A 35 -1.92 -45.46 -52.02
CA LEU A 35 -1.79 -46.94 -51.91
C LEU A 35 -0.43 -47.71 -52.01
N PRO A 36 -0.34 -48.99 -51.54
CA PRO A 36 0.55 -49.36 -50.42
C PRO A 36 1.65 -50.38 -50.78
N HIS A 37 2.70 -50.46 -49.96
CA HIS A 37 3.52 -51.67 -49.85
C HIS A 37 3.91 -51.96 -48.41
N ARG A 38 3.60 -53.20 -47.99
CA ARG A 38 4.04 -53.83 -46.75
C ARG A 38 5.52 -54.19 -46.84
N THR A 39 6.30 -53.77 -45.85
CA THR A 39 7.50 -54.50 -45.42
C THR A 39 7.60 -54.42 -43.90
N HIS A 40 7.66 -55.60 -43.27
CA HIS A 40 7.89 -55.77 -41.84
C HIS A 40 9.35 -55.47 -41.53
N HIS A 41 9.60 -54.54 -40.62
CA HIS A 41 10.82 -54.53 -39.80
C HIS A 41 10.42 -54.33 -38.34
N LEU A 42 10.59 -55.40 -37.56
CA LEU A 42 10.83 -55.30 -36.12
C LEU A 42 12.07 -54.43 -35.92
N LEU A 43 12.05 -53.51 -34.94
CA LEU A 43 13.06 -53.39 -33.87
C LEU A 43 12.82 -52.12 -33.02
N LEU A 44 12.82 -52.36 -31.70
CA LEU A 44 13.00 -51.44 -30.57
C LEU A 44 11.90 -50.38 -30.29
N ASN A 45 11.00 -50.76 -29.38
CA ASN A 45 10.36 -49.81 -28.46
C ASN A 45 11.44 -49.13 -27.61
N CYS A 46 11.86 -47.93 -28.00
CA CYS A 46 12.53 -47.01 -27.09
C CYS A 46 11.45 -46.16 -26.43
N CYS A 47 10.98 -46.61 -25.27
CA CYS A 47 10.10 -45.83 -24.41
C CYS A 47 10.92 -44.68 -23.82
N CYS A 48 11.01 -43.56 -24.53
CA CYS A 48 11.50 -42.31 -23.95
C CYS A 48 10.44 -41.81 -22.96
N CYS A 49 10.53 -42.27 -21.71
CA CYS A 49 9.97 -41.54 -20.58
C CYS A 49 10.63 -40.15 -20.55
N PHE A 50 10.01 -39.17 -21.21
CA PHE A 50 10.26 -37.78 -20.89
C PHE A 50 9.65 -37.52 -19.52
N THR A 51 10.46 -37.72 -18.48
CA THR A 51 10.20 -37.12 -17.19
C THR A 51 10.25 -35.62 -17.42
N VAL A 52 9.09 -34.98 -17.58
CA VAL A 52 8.98 -33.54 -17.45
C VAL A 52 9.34 -33.26 -16.00
N GLN A 53 10.61 -32.95 -15.74
CA GLN A 53 10.99 -32.26 -14.53
C GLN A 53 10.30 -30.90 -14.62
N THR A 54 9.11 -30.84 -14.05
CA THR A 54 8.52 -29.58 -13.63
C THR A 54 9.56 -28.96 -12.70
N PHE A 55 10.30 -27.97 -13.21
CA PHE A 55 10.99 -27.04 -12.35
C PHE A 55 9.88 -26.35 -11.55
N SER A 56 9.62 -26.88 -10.35
CA SER A 56 8.87 -26.17 -9.34
C SER A 56 9.65 -24.89 -9.07
N SER A 57 9.25 -23.81 -9.72
CA SER A 57 9.57 -22.47 -9.26
C SER A 57 9.20 -22.47 -7.79
N THR A 58 10.18 -22.40 -6.90
CA THR A 58 9.93 -22.14 -5.49
C THR A 58 9.17 -20.83 -5.44
N ALA A 59 7.84 -20.90 -5.45
CA ALA A 59 7.00 -19.79 -5.05
C ALA A 59 7.55 -19.41 -3.68
N HIS A 60 8.15 -18.22 -3.58
CA HIS A 60 8.53 -17.68 -2.29
C HIS A 60 7.24 -17.69 -1.48
N GLN A 61 7.13 -18.59 -0.50
CA GLN A 61 5.90 -18.79 0.24
C GLN A 61 5.68 -17.49 0.99
N MET A 62 4.72 -16.66 0.53
CA MET A 62 4.45 -15.36 1.14
C MET A 62 4.16 -15.60 2.62
N ASP A 63 4.83 -14.87 3.50
CA ASP A 63 4.59 -14.94 4.93
C ASP A 63 3.14 -14.56 5.22
N THR A 64 2.33 -15.53 5.64
CA THR A 64 0.91 -15.34 5.95
C THR A 64 0.69 -14.91 7.40
N SER A 65 1.74 -14.70 8.18
CA SER A 65 1.63 -14.32 9.58
C SER A 65 0.98 -12.95 9.71
N PRO A 66 0.11 -12.75 10.72
CA PRO A 66 -0.45 -11.43 10.99
C PRO A 66 0.67 -10.45 11.35
N LEU A 67 0.49 -9.17 10.99
CA LEU A 67 1.41 -8.12 11.42
C LEU A 67 1.32 -7.97 12.94
N LYS A 68 2.46 -7.68 13.57
CA LYS A 68 2.46 -7.18 14.94
C LYS A 68 1.81 -5.80 14.97
N GLU A 69 1.24 -5.42 16.09
CA GLU A 69 0.56 -4.15 16.25
C GLU A 69 0.67 -3.61 17.68
N VAL A 70 0.64 -2.29 17.80
CA VAL A 70 0.40 -1.60 19.07
C VAL A 70 -1.04 -1.10 19.05
N GLN A 71 -1.77 -1.32 20.14
CA GLN A 71 -3.13 -0.81 20.28
C GLN A 71 -3.20 0.18 21.44
N VAL A 72 -3.84 1.32 21.21
CA VAL A 72 -4.23 2.28 22.24
C VAL A 72 -5.74 2.19 22.38
N PRO A 73 -6.28 1.73 23.53
CA PRO A 73 -7.72 1.64 23.73
C PRO A 73 -8.34 3.05 23.83
N PRO A 74 -9.67 3.16 23.72
CA PRO A 74 -10.38 4.38 24.09
C PRO A 74 -10.01 4.85 25.50
N ALA A 75 -10.11 6.16 25.73
CA ALA A 75 -9.84 6.76 27.03
C ALA A 75 -10.72 6.12 28.13
N PRO A 76 -10.25 6.08 29.39
CA PRO A 76 -10.99 5.48 30.49
C PRO A 76 -12.44 6.00 30.59
N GLY A 77 -13.40 5.08 30.67
CA GLY A 77 -14.83 5.41 30.73
C GLY A 77 -15.50 5.70 29.38
N GLN A 78 -14.75 5.73 28.28
CA GLN A 78 -15.32 5.90 26.94
C GLN A 78 -15.69 4.56 26.31
N LYS A 79 -16.85 4.50 25.67
CA LYS A 79 -17.24 3.35 24.85
C LYS A 79 -16.52 3.44 23.50
N HIS A 80 -15.93 2.33 23.06
CA HIS A 80 -15.30 2.22 21.74
C HIS A 80 -16.30 2.56 20.63
N SER A 81 -16.04 3.67 19.93
CA SER A 81 -16.95 4.22 18.92
C SER A 81 -16.43 4.02 17.49
N HIS A 82 -15.12 4.15 17.28
CA HIS A 82 -14.44 4.07 15.99
C HIS A 82 -13.04 3.46 16.18
N THR A 83 -12.46 2.95 15.10
CA THR A 83 -11.05 2.53 15.09
C THR A 83 -10.26 3.25 14.00
N VAL A 84 -9.10 3.79 14.38
CA VAL A 84 -8.09 4.28 13.45
C VAL A 84 -7.00 3.23 13.29
N VAL A 85 -6.70 2.83 12.06
CA VAL A 85 -5.52 2.02 11.73
C VAL A 85 -4.49 2.93 11.08
N PHE A 86 -3.37 3.22 11.76
CA PHE A 86 -2.40 4.24 11.34
C PHE A 86 -1.03 3.63 11.02
N LEU A 87 -0.65 3.64 9.74
CA LEU A 87 0.60 3.08 9.25
C LEU A 87 1.74 4.10 9.30
N HIS A 88 2.84 3.72 9.94
CA HIS A 88 4.05 4.53 10.09
C HIS A 88 4.91 4.62 8.80
N GLY A 89 5.87 5.55 8.79
CA GLY A 89 6.82 5.72 7.68
C GLY A 89 7.95 4.67 7.64
N ARG A 90 8.74 4.68 6.57
CA ARG A 90 9.90 3.78 6.41
C ARG A 90 10.93 4.02 7.51
N GLY A 91 11.44 2.95 8.11
CA GLY A 91 12.50 2.99 9.13
C GLY A 91 12.01 3.17 10.56
N ASP A 92 10.73 3.52 10.76
CA ASP A 92 10.14 3.68 12.09
C ASP A 92 9.64 2.34 12.67
N ASN A 93 9.11 2.34 13.88
CA ASN A 93 8.41 1.20 14.49
C ASN A 93 7.13 1.65 15.17
N ALA A 94 6.15 0.75 15.30
CA ALA A 94 4.83 1.09 15.81
C ALA A 94 4.84 1.71 17.22
N PRO A 95 5.61 1.21 18.22
CA PRO A 95 5.71 1.86 19.53
C PRO A 95 6.26 3.29 19.45
N HIS A 96 7.40 3.49 18.78
CA HIS A 96 8.04 4.80 18.67
C HIS A 96 7.18 5.78 17.87
N PHE A 97 6.57 5.33 16.78
CA PHE A 97 5.64 6.15 16.00
C PHE A 97 4.45 6.61 16.85
N CYS A 98 3.81 5.69 17.59
CA CYS A 98 2.71 6.01 18.51
C CYS A 98 3.12 7.07 19.56
N GLU A 99 4.33 6.96 20.12
CA GLU A 99 4.86 7.94 21.07
C GLU A 99 5.14 9.30 20.40
N SER A 100 5.72 9.30 19.19
CA SER A 100 6.06 10.53 18.47
C SER A 100 4.83 11.40 18.12
N LEU A 101 3.66 10.79 17.97
CA LEU A 101 2.42 11.52 17.71
C LEU A 101 2.01 12.43 18.88
N GLN A 102 2.54 12.23 20.09
CA GLN A 102 2.30 13.09 21.26
C GLN A 102 2.81 14.52 21.08
N TYR A 103 3.73 14.74 20.12
CA TYR A 103 4.30 16.05 19.79
C TYR A 103 3.51 16.79 18.70
N SER A 104 2.56 16.11 18.02
CA SER A 104 1.74 16.71 16.97
C SER A 104 0.39 17.10 17.55
N ARG A 105 0.20 18.38 17.86
CA ARG A 105 -0.98 18.91 18.58
C ARG A 105 -1.78 19.87 17.72
N ASP A 106 -3.07 19.96 18.00
CA ASP A 106 -3.98 20.96 17.43
C ASP A 106 -3.74 22.34 18.09
N SER A 107 -4.43 23.36 17.60
CA SER A 107 -4.34 24.73 18.15
C SER A 107 -4.80 24.85 19.61
N ARG A 108 -5.53 23.84 20.13
CA ARG A 108 -5.97 23.72 21.52
C ARG A 108 -5.02 22.86 22.37
N GLY A 109 -3.89 22.45 21.82
CA GLY A 109 -2.90 21.63 22.52
C GLY A 109 -3.29 20.16 22.67
N ARG A 110 -4.28 19.66 21.93
CA ARG A 110 -4.73 18.26 21.97
C ARG A 110 -4.02 17.45 20.88
N THR A 111 -3.63 16.22 21.19
CA THR A 111 -3.26 15.26 20.13
C THR A 111 -4.51 14.81 19.36
N LEU A 112 -4.33 14.12 18.22
CA LEU A 112 -5.47 13.48 17.55
C LEU A 112 -6.22 12.51 18.46
N SER A 113 -5.51 11.75 19.30
CA SER A 113 -6.14 10.83 20.26
C SER A 113 -6.96 11.58 21.31
N ASP A 114 -6.43 12.69 21.85
CA ASP A 114 -7.15 13.54 22.81
C ASP A 114 -8.40 14.18 22.19
N ALA A 115 -8.35 14.49 20.88
CA ALA A 115 -9.50 15.04 20.16
C ALA A 115 -10.63 14.03 19.97
N PHE A 116 -10.33 12.72 19.98
CA PHE A 116 -11.27 11.63 19.76
C PHE A 116 -11.17 10.56 20.86
N PRO A 117 -11.55 10.88 22.11
CA PRO A 117 -11.27 10.01 23.27
C PRO A 117 -12.03 8.67 23.25
N SER A 118 -13.06 8.52 22.42
CA SER A 118 -13.80 7.27 22.25
C SER A 118 -13.22 6.35 21.16
N PHE A 119 -12.18 6.79 20.45
CA PHE A 119 -11.57 6.03 19.37
C PHE A 119 -10.54 5.05 19.92
N ARG A 120 -10.45 3.88 19.30
CA ARG A 120 -9.30 2.98 19.42
C ARG A 120 -8.27 3.32 18.33
N TRP A 121 -6.99 3.26 18.65
CA TRP A 121 -5.92 3.43 17.68
C TRP A 121 -5.11 2.14 17.54
N VAL A 122 -4.91 1.68 16.32
CA VAL A 122 -4.14 0.48 15.99
C VAL A 122 -2.98 0.90 15.09
N PHE A 123 -1.77 0.56 15.50
CA PHE A 123 -0.53 0.87 14.79
C PHE A 123 0.13 -0.43 14.35
N PRO A 124 -0.10 -0.90 13.10
CA PRO A 124 0.55 -2.09 12.59
C PRO A 124 2.06 -1.84 12.39
N GLN A 125 2.86 -2.87 12.64
CA GLN A 125 4.32 -2.84 12.48
C GLN A 125 4.70 -3.32 11.08
N ALA A 126 5.40 -2.48 10.31
CA ALA A 126 5.96 -2.87 9.03
C ALA A 126 6.99 -4.02 9.19
N PRO A 127 7.06 -4.98 8.25
CA PRO A 127 8.10 -6.02 8.25
C PRO A 127 9.52 -5.44 8.21
N SER A 128 10.47 -6.10 8.87
CA SER A 128 11.89 -5.78 8.71
C SER A 128 12.41 -6.42 7.41
N ARG A 129 12.97 -5.61 6.51
CA ARG A 129 13.45 -6.06 5.19
C ARG A 129 14.93 -5.75 4.99
N LYS A 130 15.59 -6.57 4.16
CA LYS A 130 17.00 -6.42 3.74
C LYS A 130 17.09 -5.79 2.35
N PRO A 131 18.22 -5.14 1.99
CA PRO A 131 19.42 -4.89 2.80
C PRO A 131 19.25 -3.73 3.79
N GLY A 132 19.84 -3.86 4.98
CA GLY A 132 19.88 -2.81 6.02
C GLY A 132 18.99 -3.03 7.25
N GLU A 133 18.08 -4.02 7.22
CA GLU A 133 17.17 -4.36 8.34
C GLU A 133 16.27 -3.19 8.79
N TRP A 134 15.66 -2.51 7.82
CA TRP A 134 14.72 -1.41 8.08
C TRP A 134 13.31 -1.97 8.16
N ASN A 135 12.51 -1.46 9.09
CA ASN A 135 11.07 -1.67 9.08
C ASN A 135 10.45 -0.91 7.90
N GLN A 136 9.98 -1.62 6.89
CA GLN A 136 9.43 -0.99 5.69
C GLN A 136 8.35 -1.86 5.03
N TRP A 137 7.29 -1.22 4.56
CA TRP A 137 6.13 -1.89 3.98
C TRP A 137 6.48 -2.59 2.67
N PHE A 138 7.36 -1.97 1.88
CA PHE A 138 7.88 -2.48 0.62
C PHE A 138 9.26 -1.89 0.34
N ASP A 139 10.02 -2.54 -0.55
CA ASP A 139 11.37 -2.11 -0.89
C ASP A 139 11.38 -0.98 -1.92
N VAL A 140 12.31 -0.04 -1.73
CA VAL A 140 12.53 1.09 -2.65
C VAL A 140 13.94 1.02 -3.19
N TRP A 141 14.06 1.02 -4.52
CA TRP A 141 15.34 1.02 -5.21
C TRP A 141 16.09 2.36 -5.05
N ASN A 142 15.42 3.48 -5.36
CA ASN A 142 16.02 4.80 -5.29
C ASN A 142 15.07 5.81 -4.63
N VAL A 143 15.45 6.32 -3.46
CA VAL A 143 14.65 7.31 -2.70
C VAL A 143 14.65 8.70 -3.34
N LYS A 144 15.59 8.99 -4.26
CA LYS A 144 15.62 10.23 -5.03
C LYS A 144 14.82 10.14 -6.33
N ASN A 145 14.53 8.92 -6.79
CA ASN A 145 13.74 8.66 -7.99
C ASN A 145 12.93 7.37 -7.81
N PHE A 146 11.74 7.50 -7.24
CA PHE A 146 10.87 6.34 -6.95
C PHE A 146 10.38 5.58 -8.19
N ALA A 147 10.48 6.17 -9.39
CA ALA A 147 10.13 5.52 -10.65
C ALA A 147 11.22 4.54 -11.13
N GLU A 148 12.46 4.68 -10.64
CA GLU A 148 13.54 3.77 -10.99
C GLU A 148 13.30 2.40 -10.35
N ASN A 149 13.21 1.36 -11.19
CA ASN A 149 12.92 -0.02 -10.79
C ASN A 149 11.68 -0.13 -9.87
N GLU A 150 10.62 0.62 -10.19
CA GLU A 150 9.42 0.74 -9.36
C GLU A 150 8.73 -0.61 -9.08
N ASN A 151 8.83 -1.57 -10.00
CA ASN A 151 8.25 -2.91 -9.87
C ASN A 151 8.74 -3.69 -8.63
N LEU A 152 9.91 -3.35 -8.08
CA LEU A 152 10.39 -3.90 -6.81
C LEU A 152 9.39 -3.67 -5.66
N GLN A 153 8.65 -2.55 -5.70
CA GLN A 153 7.67 -2.18 -4.67
C GLN A 153 6.47 -3.13 -4.64
N ALA A 154 6.15 -3.79 -5.77
CA ALA A 154 4.96 -4.62 -5.90
C ALA A 154 5.00 -5.85 -5.01
N GLU A 155 6.18 -6.43 -4.74
CA GLU A 155 6.33 -7.61 -3.90
C GLU A 155 5.92 -7.34 -2.45
N GLY A 156 6.50 -6.31 -1.84
CA GLY A 156 6.16 -5.92 -0.47
C GLY A 156 4.71 -5.45 -0.34
N LEU A 157 4.20 -4.69 -1.32
CA LEU A 157 2.79 -4.27 -1.34
C LEU A 157 1.84 -5.48 -1.42
N ARG A 158 2.11 -6.44 -2.32
CA ARG A 158 1.33 -7.69 -2.45
C ARG A 158 1.29 -8.47 -1.14
N GLU A 159 2.40 -8.48 -0.40
CA GLU A 159 2.51 -9.16 0.89
C GLU A 159 1.69 -8.47 2.00
N VAL A 160 1.83 -7.15 2.16
CA VAL A 160 1.28 -6.44 3.34
C VAL A 160 -0.16 -5.99 3.16
N VAL A 161 -0.63 -5.74 1.93
CA VAL A 161 -2.01 -5.29 1.67
C VAL A 161 -3.06 -6.26 2.22
N PRO A 162 -2.99 -7.59 1.96
CA PRO A 162 -3.88 -8.57 2.59
C PRO A 162 -3.86 -8.51 4.13
N LYS A 163 -2.68 -8.34 4.73
CA LYS A 163 -2.53 -8.29 6.19
C LYS A 163 -3.23 -7.07 6.77
N ILE A 164 -3.11 -5.91 6.13
CA ILE A 164 -3.80 -4.68 6.53
C ILE A 164 -5.32 -4.81 6.33
N ARG A 165 -5.78 -5.40 5.21
CA ARG A 165 -7.21 -5.69 4.99
C ARG A 165 -7.80 -6.54 6.12
N ASN A 166 -7.05 -7.53 6.60
CA ASN A 166 -7.47 -8.37 7.73
C ASN A 166 -7.56 -7.59 9.04
N ILE A 167 -6.64 -6.65 9.29
CA ILE A 167 -6.73 -5.75 10.46
C ILE A 167 -8.01 -4.91 10.35
N LEU A 168 -8.26 -4.25 9.21
CA LEU A 168 -9.47 -3.46 9.01
C LEU A 168 -10.75 -4.28 9.22
N ALA A 169 -10.79 -5.51 8.69
CA ALA A 169 -11.94 -6.40 8.85
C ALA A 169 -12.16 -6.82 10.30
N ARG A 170 -11.09 -7.12 11.05
CA ARG A 170 -11.18 -7.45 12.48
C ARG A 170 -11.70 -6.26 13.29
N GLU A 171 -11.16 -5.07 13.06
CA GLU A 171 -11.62 -3.88 13.78
C GLU A 171 -13.06 -3.49 13.40
N ALA A 172 -13.48 -3.72 12.14
CA ALA A 172 -14.88 -3.56 11.73
C ALA A 172 -15.79 -4.55 12.46
N ASN A 173 -15.37 -5.81 12.61
CA ASN A 173 -16.14 -6.83 13.33
C ASN A 173 -16.31 -6.48 14.82
N ASP A 174 -15.27 -5.94 15.46
CA ASP A 174 -15.35 -5.41 16.83
C ASP A 174 -16.35 -4.25 16.98
N LEU A 175 -16.70 -3.59 15.87
CA LEU A 175 -17.68 -2.51 15.77
C LEU A 175 -19.02 -2.96 15.15
N ASP A 176 -19.36 -4.24 15.27
CA ASP A 176 -20.60 -4.86 14.74
C ASP A 176 -20.69 -4.86 13.20
N GLY A 177 -19.55 -4.97 12.52
CA GLY A 177 -19.46 -4.96 11.05
C GLY A 177 -19.61 -3.57 10.41
N ARG A 178 -19.52 -2.50 11.21
CA ARG A 178 -19.67 -1.11 10.75
C ARG A 178 -18.36 -0.54 10.21
N TRP A 179 -18.14 -0.74 8.91
CA TRP A 179 -16.96 -0.26 8.19
C TRP A 179 -16.86 1.26 8.10
N GLU A 180 -17.99 1.97 8.14
CA GLU A 180 -18.07 3.43 8.20
C GLU A 180 -17.48 4.02 9.50
N LYS A 181 -17.14 3.16 10.48
CA LYS A 181 -16.46 3.53 11.72
C LYS A 181 -14.97 3.22 11.73
N ILE A 182 -14.44 2.71 10.61
CA ILE A 182 -13.02 2.40 10.44
C ILE A 182 -12.36 3.52 9.65
N ILE A 183 -11.26 4.03 10.18
CA ILE A 183 -10.46 5.07 9.55
C ILE A 183 -9.09 4.47 9.23
N LEU A 184 -8.68 4.58 7.97
CA LEU A 184 -7.32 4.22 7.57
C LEU A 184 -6.46 5.48 7.52
N MET A 185 -5.29 5.45 8.13
CA MET A 185 -4.33 6.54 8.09
C MET A 185 -2.94 6.05 7.71
N GLY A 186 -2.12 6.92 7.15
CA GLY A 186 -0.72 6.61 6.90
C GLY A 186 0.12 7.84 6.67
N ILE A 187 1.39 7.77 7.10
CA ILE A 187 2.40 8.80 6.83
C ILE A 187 3.49 8.24 5.91
N SER A 188 3.97 9.04 4.95
CA SER A 188 5.10 8.66 4.08
C SER A 188 4.85 7.30 3.39
N MET A 189 5.73 6.31 3.55
CA MET A 189 5.54 4.96 3.03
C MET A 189 4.28 4.26 3.58
N GLY A 190 3.85 4.58 4.80
CA GLY A 190 2.57 4.14 5.35
C GLY A 190 1.39 4.70 4.57
N SER A 191 1.44 5.98 4.17
CA SER A 191 0.42 6.59 3.30
C SER A 191 0.37 5.90 1.93
N ALA A 192 1.54 5.68 1.32
CA ALA A 192 1.67 4.96 0.05
C ALA A 192 1.07 3.55 0.10
N THR A 193 1.29 2.85 1.22
CA THR A 193 0.73 1.51 1.46
C THR A 193 -0.78 1.56 1.65
N SER A 194 -1.27 2.51 2.45
CA SER A 194 -2.72 2.72 2.69
C SER A 194 -3.49 3.00 1.40
N VAL A 195 -2.92 3.76 0.47
CA VAL A 195 -3.53 3.99 -0.86
C VAL A 195 -3.70 2.68 -1.63
N HIS A 196 -2.67 1.83 -1.67
CA HIS A 196 -2.77 0.51 -2.31
C HIS A 196 -3.67 -0.45 -1.54
N THR A 197 -3.78 -0.32 -0.22
CA THR A 197 -4.80 -1.04 0.55
C THR A 197 -6.20 -0.66 0.07
N LEU A 198 -6.50 0.63 -0.10
CA LEU A 198 -7.81 1.09 -0.60
C LEU A 198 -8.11 0.60 -2.02
N PHE A 199 -7.12 0.61 -2.91
CA PHE A 199 -7.29 0.11 -4.29
C PHE A 199 -7.70 -1.36 -4.34
N ASN A 200 -7.26 -2.14 -3.35
CA ASN A 200 -7.47 -3.58 -3.27
C ASN A 200 -8.46 -3.97 -2.14
N LEU A 201 -9.16 -3.00 -1.54
CA LEU A 201 -10.12 -3.24 -0.46
C LEU A 201 -11.52 -3.39 -1.04
N ASP A 202 -12.13 -4.52 -0.70
CA ASP A 202 -13.56 -4.74 -0.88
C ASP A 202 -14.24 -4.83 0.49
N ILE A 203 -15.47 -4.34 0.56
CA ILE A 203 -16.23 -4.27 1.81
C ILE A 203 -17.60 -4.94 1.58
N PRO A 204 -17.92 -6.05 2.26
CA PRO A 204 -19.18 -6.76 2.11
C PRO A 204 -20.30 -6.08 2.92
N SER A 205 -20.53 -4.78 2.71
CA SER A 205 -21.55 -3.98 3.39
C SER A 205 -22.29 -3.08 2.39
N PRO A 206 -23.60 -2.79 2.58
CA PRO A 206 -24.39 -1.90 1.73
C PRO A 206 -23.76 -0.50 1.54
N GLU A 207 -23.15 0.05 2.59
CA GLU A 207 -22.50 1.37 2.54
C GLU A 207 -21.21 1.34 1.69
N THR A 208 -20.51 0.20 1.65
CA THR A 208 -19.29 -0.06 0.86
C THR A 208 -18.26 1.08 0.96
N ARG A 209 -17.94 1.53 2.18
CA ARG A 209 -16.93 2.58 2.42
C ARG A 209 -16.26 2.43 3.78
N LEU A 210 -15.09 3.06 3.93
CA LEU A 210 -14.52 3.37 5.24
C LEU A 210 -15.14 4.67 5.78
N GLY A 211 -14.94 4.93 7.07
CA GLY A 211 -15.26 6.20 7.70
C GLY A 211 -14.47 7.34 7.06
N ALA A 212 -13.15 7.15 6.90
CA ALA A 212 -12.28 8.07 6.20
C ALA A 212 -10.93 7.43 5.82
N PHE A 213 -10.21 8.08 4.91
CA PHE A 213 -8.77 7.90 4.72
C PHE A 213 -8.02 9.21 4.96
N ILE A 214 -6.92 9.18 5.72
CA ILE A 214 -6.01 10.33 5.86
C ILE A 214 -4.58 9.95 5.49
N GLY A 215 -4.00 10.68 4.54
CA GLY A 215 -2.61 10.51 4.12
C GLY A 215 -1.76 11.73 4.42
N PHE A 216 -0.67 11.54 5.17
CA PHE A 216 0.30 12.60 5.47
C PHE A 216 1.61 12.36 4.69
N SER A 217 2.14 13.41 4.04
CA SER A 217 3.43 13.38 3.33
C SER A 217 3.62 12.17 2.40
N GLY A 218 2.54 11.77 1.71
CA GLY A 218 2.47 10.53 0.95
C GLY A 218 2.85 10.66 -0.52
N ARG A 219 2.98 9.50 -1.19
CA ARG A 219 2.97 9.38 -2.65
C ARG A 219 2.17 8.15 -3.07
N CYS A 220 1.74 8.09 -4.32
CA CYS A 220 1.13 6.88 -4.90
C CYS A 220 2.20 6.08 -5.68
N PRO A 221 2.58 4.86 -5.24
CA PRO A 221 3.32 3.94 -6.09
C PRO A 221 2.52 3.62 -7.37
N PHE A 222 3.22 3.49 -8.49
CA PHE A 222 2.68 3.21 -9.81
C PHE A 222 1.75 4.29 -10.36
N ALA A 223 1.91 5.56 -9.95
CA ALA A 223 1.02 6.68 -10.29
C ALA A 223 0.76 6.94 -11.80
N GLY A 224 1.54 6.31 -12.69
CA GLY A 224 1.30 6.35 -14.14
C GLY A 224 0.33 5.30 -14.68
N GLN A 225 -0.14 4.38 -13.83
CA GLN A 225 -1.02 3.28 -14.19
C GLN A 225 -2.49 3.60 -13.88
N THR A 226 -3.40 2.96 -14.60
CA THR A 226 -4.82 2.90 -14.25
C THR A 226 -5.04 2.02 -13.01
N LEU A 227 -6.22 2.15 -12.37
CA LEU A 227 -6.56 1.34 -11.21
C LEU A 227 -6.47 -0.17 -11.49
N ASP A 228 -6.94 -0.62 -12.65
CA ASP A 228 -6.88 -2.03 -13.04
C ASP A 228 -5.47 -2.52 -13.37
N GLU A 229 -4.60 -1.63 -13.86
CA GLU A 229 -3.18 -1.94 -14.04
C GLU A 229 -2.48 -2.09 -12.69
N MET A 230 -2.71 -1.17 -11.75
CA MET A 230 -2.13 -1.26 -10.40
C MET A 230 -2.55 -2.56 -9.68
N ARG A 231 -3.84 -2.91 -9.78
CA ARG A 231 -4.37 -4.18 -9.26
C ARG A 231 -3.71 -5.39 -9.90
N ARG A 232 -3.52 -5.38 -11.23
CA ARG A 232 -2.80 -6.44 -11.96
C ARG A 232 -1.31 -6.49 -11.64
N THR A 233 -0.68 -5.38 -11.31
CA THR A 233 0.72 -5.36 -10.88
C THR A 233 0.87 -6.01 -9.51
N LEU A 234 -0.03 -5.69 -8.57
CA LEU A 234 0.02 -6.27 -7.22
C LEU A 234 -0.56 -7.68 -7.14
N GLN A 235 -1.50 -8.09 -7.99
CA GLN A 235 -2.10 -9.44 -7.98
C GLN A 235 -2.58 -9.88 -6.59
N VAL A 236 -3.19 -8.95 -5.84
CA VAL A 236 -3.75 -9.26 -4.52
C VAL A 236 -4.95 -10.18 -4.70
N GLU A 237 -5.00 -11.27 -3.93
CA GLU A 237 -6.15 -12.17 -3.92
C GLU A 237 -7.43 -11.44 -3.49
N SER A 238 -8.56 -11.86 -4.06
CA SER A 238 -9.88 -11.24 -3.78
C SER A 238 -9.87 -9.72 -3.98
N CYS A 239 -9.17 -9.25 -5.00
CA CYS A 239 -9.20 -7.85 -5.40
C CYS A 239 -10.57 -7.50 -5.98
N PRO A 240 -11.19 -6.36 -5.58
CA PRO A 240 -12.48 -5.95 -6.11
C PRO A 240 -12.41 -5.65 -7.62
N ALA A 241 -13.48 -6.00 -8.33
CA ALA A 241 -13.67 -5.64 -9.74
C ALA A 241 -14.20 -4.20 -9.93
N HIS A 242 -14.57 -3.52 -8.85
CA HIS A 242 -15.11 -2.16 -8.84
C HIS A 242 -14.28 -1.22 -7.96
N GLY A 243 -14.53 0.09 -8.08
CA GLY A 243 -13.85 1.13 -7.29
C GLY A 243 -14.69 1.70 -6.15
N ASP A 244 -15.77 1.03 -5.74
CA ASP A 244 -16.80 1.65 -4.90
C ASP A 244 -16.29 2.12 -3.53
N VAL A 245 -15.51 1.29 -2.82
CA VAL A 245 -14.87 1.67 -1.54
C VAL A 245 -14.02 2.92 -1.71
N LEU A 246 -13.21 2.95 -2.77
CA LEU A 246 -12.36 4.08 -3.10
C LEU A 246 -13.18 5.35 -3.39
N LYS A 247 -14.26 5.24 -4.16
CA LYS A 247 -15.10 6.38 -4.56
C LYS A 247 -15.92 6.96 -3.40
N LYS A 248 -16.42 6.09 -2.51
CA LYS A 248 -17.33 6.46 -1.42
C LYS A 248 -16.62 6.85 -0.12
N THR A 249 -15.35 6.47 0.06
CA THR A 249 -14.58 6.83 1.25
C THR A 249 -14.13 8.29 1.16
N PRO A 250 -14.48 9.17 2.11
CA PRO A 250 -13.97 10.54 2.13
C PRO A 250 -12.48 10.54 2.48
N MET A 251 -11.70 11.39 1.81
CA MET A 251 -10.25 11.41 1.97
C MET A 251 -9.70 12.80 2.28
N LEU A 252 -8.73 12.86 3.18
CA LEU A 252 -7.87 14.01 3.40
C LEU A 252 -6.43 13.64 3.06
N LEU A 253 -5.79 14.46 2.24
CA LEU A 253 -4.36 14.39 1.99
C LEU A 253 -3.69 15.68 2.43
N GLU A 254 -2.61 15.53 3.18
CA GLU A 254 -1.85 16.62 3.76
C GLU A 254 -0.39 16.53 3.38
N HIS A 255 0.22 17.66 3.00
CA HIS A 255 1.64 17.69 2.63
C HIS A 255 2.27 19.06 2.90
N CYS A 256 3.53 19.07 3.31
CA CYS A 256 4.31 20.30 3.44
C CYS A 256 5.08 20.58 2.14
N ALA A 257 5.01 21.81 1.62
CA ALA A 257 5.69 22.23 0.40
C ALA A 257 7.22 22.15 0.52
N ASN A 258 7.76 22.31 1.73
CA ASN A 258 9.18 22.20 2.01
C ASN A 258 9.65 20.78 2.42
N ASP A 259 8.86 19.74 2.14
CA ASP A 259 9.23 18.34 2.39
C ASP A 259 10.47 17.95 1.56
N PRO A 260 11.61 17.63 2.22
CA PRO A 260 12.86 17.34 1.51
C PRO A 260 12.99 15.87 1.09
N LEU A 261 12.08 14.98 1.53
CA LEU A 261 12.19 13.54 1.33
C LEU A 261 11.16 13.02 0.32
N VAL A 262 9.90 13.42 0.49
CA VAL A 262 8.83 13.13 -0.45
C VAL A 262 8.34 14.47 -0.97
N LEU A 263 8.86 14.86 -2.13
CA LEU A 263 8.55 16.16 -2.74
C LEU A 263 7.03 16.33 -2.87
N VAL A 264 6.55 17.54 -2.59
CA VAL A 264 5.10 17.86 -2.59
C VAL A 264 4.44 17.55 -3.92
N GLU A 265 5.18 17.62 -5.03
CA GLU A 265 4.73 17.24 -6.37
C GLU A 265 4.25 15.79 -6.44
N TRP A 266 4.88 14.87 -5.67
CA TRP A 266 4.45 13.48 -5.61
C TRP A 266 3.15 13.30 -4.81
N GLY A 267 2.94 14.12 -3.77
CA GLY A 267 1.67 14.19 -3.05
C GLY A 267 0.55 14.78 -3.91
N ARG A 268 0.83 15.86 -4.65
CA ARG A 268 -0.11 16.42 -5.65
C ARG A 268 -0.46 15.37 -6.71
N LYS A 269 0.52 14.62 -7.20
CA LYS A 269 0.30 13.53 -8.16
C LYS A 269 -0.57 12.40 -7.58
N GLN A 270 -0.36 12.02 -6.32
CA GLN A 270 -1.25 11.08 -5.63
C GLN A 270 -2.70 11.61 -5.57
N CYS A 271 -2.88 12.89 -5.26
CA CYS A 271 -4.21 13.51 -5.25
C CYS A 271 -4.89 13.44 -6.63
N GLU A 272 -4.16 13.75 -7.71
CA GLU A 272 -4.65 13.61 -9.08
C GLU A 272 -5.06 12.18 -9.41
N VAL A 273 -4.24 11.19 -9.06
CA VAL A 273 -4.53 9.76 -9.31
C VAL A 273 -5.81 9.34 -8.60
N LEU A 274 -5.94 9.63 -7.30
CA LEU A 274 -7.12 9.28 -6.51
C LEU A 274 -8.39 9.91 -7.08
N ARG A 275 -8.34 11.21 -7.40
CA ARG A 275 -9.47 11.92 -8.05
C ARG A 275 -9.78 11.34 -9.43
N GLY A 276 -8.75 10.99 -10.21
CA GLY A 276 -8.88 10.33 -11.51
C GLY A 276 -9.58 8.96 -11.43
N PHE A 277 -9.44 8.26 -10.30
CA PHE A 277 -10.17 7.02 -10.01
C PHE A 277 -11.56 7.24 -9.39
N GLY A 278 -11.97 8.50 -9.21
CA GLY A 278 -13.28 8.90 -8.72
C GLY A 278 -13.37 9.08 -7.21
N ALA A 279 -12.25 9.11 -6.48
CA ALA A 279 -12.25 9.37 -5.04
C ALA A 279 -12.57 10.83 -4.71
N ASN A 280 -13.29 11.05 -3.60
CA ASN A 280 -13.49 12.37 -3.02
C ASN A 280 -12.31 12.76 -2.12
N VAL A 281 -11.43 13.63 -2.62
CA VAL A 281 -10.18 14.00 -1.93
C VAL A 281 -10.14 15.49 -1.61
N THR A 282 -10.05 15.78 -0.31
CA THR A 282 -9.63 17.09 0.22
C THR A 282 -8.10 17.15 0.23
N TRP A 283 -7.52 18.19 -0.38
CA TRP A 283 -6.08 18.42 -0.40
C TRP A 283 -5.74 19.62 0.49
N ARG A 284 -4.79 19.43 1.40
CA ARG A 284 -4.21 20.47 2.23
C ARG A 284 -2.71 20.50 2.03
N GLU A 285 -2.22 21.69 1.74
CA GLU A 285 -0.79 21.94 1.53
C GLU A 285 -0.34 23.05 2.46
N TYR A 286 0.77 22.82 3.15
CA TYR A 286 1.33 23.75 4.13
C TYR A 286 2.68 24.27 3.62
N PRO A 287 3.01 25.57 3.77
CA PRO A 287 4.28 26.10 3.27
C PRO A 287 5.53 25.52 3.96
N ASP A 288 5.38 25.11 5.22
CA ASP A 288 6.43 24.61 6.10
C ASP A 288 5.96 23.35 6.87
N GLY A 289 6.87 22.73 7.63
CA GLY A 289 6.61 21.52 8.43
C GLY A 289 7.48 20.31 8.08
N GLY A 290 8.17 20.33 6.93
CA GLY A 290 9.08 19.27 6.50
C GLY A 290 8.38 17.92 6.25
N HIS A 291 9.13 16.82 6.37
CA HIS A 291 8.59 15.47 6.16
C HIS A 291 7.85 14.93 7.40
N TRP A 292 6.84 15.65 7.86
CA TRP A 292 6.03 15.29 9.03
C TRP A 292 4.60 15.86 8.95
N ILE A 293 3.76 15.50 9.92
CA ILE A 293 2.43 16.08 10.09
C ILE A 293 2.57 17.56 10.49
N ASN A 294 1.93 18.46 9.75
CA ASN A 294 1.98 19.89 10.08
C ASN A 294 1.21 20.14 11.38
N SER A 295 1.80 20.87 12.32
CA SER A 295 1.17 21.24 13.59
C SER A 295 1.37 22.75 13.85
N PRO A 296 0.34 23.46 14.32
CA PRO A 296 -0.99 22.94 14.68
C PRO A 296 -1.95 22.71 13.50
N ARG A 297 -1.72 23.38 12.36
CA ARG A 297 -2.72 23.48 11.29
C ARG A 297 -3.17 22.14 10.70
N GLY A 298 -2.24 21.22 10.45
CA GLY A 298 -2.59 19.89 9.93
C GLY A 298 -3.39 19.04 10.90
N ILE A 299 -3.12 19.16 12.20
CA ILE A 299 -3.94 18.49 13.22
C ILE A 299 -5.33 19.16 13.30
N ASP A 300 -5.42 20.49 13.26
CA ASP A 300 -6.72 21.19 13.22
C ASP A 300 -7.55 20.76 12.00
N ASP A 301 -6.96 20.73 10.81
CA ASP A 301 -7.62 20.30 9.57
C ASP A 301 -8.04 18.83 9.63
N ALA A 302 -7.18 17.93 10.14
CA ALA A 302 -7.52 16.52 10.33
C ALA A 302 -8.67 16.31 11.33
N VAL A 303 -8.67 17.05 12.45
CA VAL A 303 -9.77 17.00 13.43
C VAL A 303 -11.07 17.50 12.79
N ALA A 304 -11.04 18.67 12.15
CA ALA A 304 -12.22 19.23 11.51
C ALA A 304 -12.78 18.31 10.41
N PHE A 305 -11.89 17.73 9.61
CA PHE A 305 -12.24 16.78 8.56
C PHE A 305 -12.91 15.52 9.12
N LEU A 306 -12.33 14.90 10.15
CA LEU A 306 -12.91 13.70 10.77
C LEU A 306 -14.25 13.97 11.44
N THR A 307 -14.37 15.09 12.17
CA THR A 307 -15.64 15.50 12.78
C THR A 307 -16.73 15.62 11.73
N ALA A 308 -16.44 16.23 10.57
CA ALA A 308 -17.40 16.36 9.48
C ALA A 308 -17.68 15.02 8.77
N ALA A 309 -16.64 14.26 8.41
CA ALA A 309 -16.76 13.01 7.64
C ALA A 309 -17.46 11.89 8.42
N LEU A 310 -17.36 11.91 9.75
CA LEU A 310 -17.98 10.94 10.65
C LEU A 310 -19.25 11.47 11.32
N GLU A 311 -19.71 12.67 10.94
CA GLU A 311 -20.93 13.31 11.48
C GLU A 311 -20.95 13.36 13.02
N LEU A 312 -19.79 13.66 13.63
CA LEU A 312 -19.65 13.71 15.08
C LEU A 312 -20.23 15.02 15.61
N GLU A 313 -20.99 14.93 16.70
CA GLU A 313 -21.45 16.11 17.44
C GLU A 313 -20.24 16.91 17.94
N GLN A 314 -20.21 18.21 17.63
CA GLN A 314 -19.25 19.10 18.26
C GLN A 314 -19.66 19.25 19.73
N ALA A 315 -18.78 18.90 20.65
CA ALA A 315 -18.98 19.22 22.06
C ALA A 315 -19.12 20.75 22.19
N THR A 316 -20.34 21.23 22.36
CA THR A 316 -20.63 22.63 22.69
C THR A 316 -20.05 22.90 24.07
N ASN A 317 -19.00 23.73 24.14
CA ASN A 317 -18.53 24.29 25.41
C ASN A 317 -19.53 25.37 25.86
N ASP A 318 -20.72 24.94 26.28
CA ASP A 318 -21.68 25.79 26.99
C ASP A 318 -21.39 25.68 28.49
N SER A 319 -20.32 26.35 28.92
CA SER A 319 -20.09 26.62 30.34
C SER A 319 -19.38 27.94 30.57
N GLU A 320 -19.97 29.04 30.12
CA GLU A 320 -19.79 30.36 30.73
C GLU A 320 -21.13 31.11 30.66
N ASN A 321 -21.98 30.96 31.67
CA ASN A 321 -22.29 32.01 32.66
C ASN A 321 -23.51 31.59 33.52
N LEU A 322 -23.23 30.95 34.65
CA LEU A 322 -24.17 30.88 35.77
C LEU A 322 -24.01 32.17 36.58
N GLY A 323 -25.10 32.94 36.69
CA GLY A 323 -25.35 33.78 37.86
C GLY A 323 -24.86 35.22 37.77
N THR A 324 -25.80 36.12 37.46
CA THR A 324 -25.94 37.34 38.26
C THR A 324 -27.36 37.40 38.77
N GLN A 325 -27.50 37.17 40.08
CA GLN A 325 -28.65 37.64 40.85
C GLN A 325 -28.71 39.17 40.75
N GLY A 326 -29.91 39.68 40.51
CA GLY A 326 -30.28 41.08 40.58
C GLY A 326 -31.80 41.16 40.63
#